data_AF-D8QB24-F1
#
_entry.id   AF-D8QB24-F1
#
_cell.length_a   1.000
_cell.length_b   1.000
_cell.length_c   1.000
_cell.angle_alpha   90.00
_cell.angle_beta   90.00
_cell.angle_gamma   90.00
#
_symmetry.space_group_name_H-M   'P 1'
#
loop_
_entity.id
_entity.type
_entity.pdbx_description
1 polymer ?
#
loop_
_entity_poly.entity_id
_entity_poly.type
_entity_poly.pdbx_seq_one_letter_code
_entity_poly.pdbx_strand_id
1 'polypeptide(L)'
;MPLISAIATGVSAGTVINALASERVYCCLILCLYGHPVVSVKSREQLLAAFRDAIKGHCGLARRDILHRDVGLHNIILGAPDAPDEYKGILVDHDLAPGFLRDPVDAYVDYRTGTRVYQSTQELKSFAYKNTALSSGKRLLYDYLDDLESFYWSLCWICFIRDDQPTIDDPKDWNADDPVIAGYGKCIHLLLKFYPSSVKEHFKAFIPLLQYLHAIFQRTLQKKSELIGARAAHTRDLATIRAEADATYREVIGMFDDTIGSLAEFLPAEEAPLPSASVVLPERPKIPRRTPHMLAPSMSMTIGNKRKASEESDEGPEKKRSQVASTAPTKPSSLRHSESYDP
;
A
#
# COMPACT_ATOMS: atom_id res chain seq x y z
N MET A 1 24.05 -28.58 -17.97
CA MET A 1 23.24 -29.73 -18.40
C MET A 1 23.14 -30.83 -17.32
N PRO A 2 22.54 -30.60 -16.13
CA PRO A 2 22.22 -31.69 -15.20
C PRO A 2 20.71 -32.03 -15.15
N LEU A 3 19.85 -31.22 -15.79
CA LEU A 3 18.39 -31.35 -15.67
C LEU A 3 17.80 -32.61 -16.34
N ILE A 4 18.57 -33.32 -17.17
CA ILE A 4 18.07 -34.46 -17.95
C ILE A 4 18.38 -35.82 -17.25
N SER A 5 19.26 -35.87 -16.24
CA SER A 5 19.66 -37.14 -15.62
C SER A 5 18.84 -37.57 -14.40
N ALA A 6 17.99 -36.70 -13.82
CA ALA A 6 17.30 -37.00 -12.55
C ALA A 6 15.93 -37.69 -12.72
N ILE A 7 15.42 -37.83 -13.94
CA ILE A 7 14.11 -38.47 -14.19
C ILE A 7 14.22 -40.01 -14.25
N ALA A 8 15.43 -40.57 -14.25
CA ALA A 8 15.65 -42.01 -14.40
C ALA A 8 15.79 -42.82 -13.08
N THR A 9 15.81 -42.19 -11.89
CA THR A 9 16.17 -42.88 -10.63
C THR A 9 15.09 -42.96 -9.55
N GLY A 10 13.82 -42.65 -9.85
CA GLY A 10 12.70 -42.95 -8.95
C GLY A 10 12.75 -42.24 -7.59
N VAL A 11 13.44 -41.11 -7.50
CA VAL A 11 13.50 -40.28 -6.29
C VAL A 11 12.16 -39.54 -6.14
N SER A 12 11.52 -39.69 -4.97
CA SER A 12 10.24 -39.03 -4.66
C SER A 12 10.34 -37.51 -4.84
N ALA A 13 9.30 -36.91 -5.43
CA ALA A 13 9.19 -35.47 -5.68
C ALA A 13 9.43 -34.61 -4.41
N GLY A 14 9.22 -35.16 -3.22
CA GLY A 14 9.50 -34.49 -1.94
C GLY A 14 10.99 -34.26 -1.66
N THR A 15 11.88 -35.11 -2.18
CA THR A 15 13.33 -34.97 -1.99
C THR A 15 13.94 -33.93 -2.94
N VAL A 16 13.38 -33.78 -4.14
CA VAL A 16 13.81 -32.76 -5.13
C VAL A 16 13.40 -31.35 -4.68
N ILE A 17 12.23 -31.19 -4.06
CA ILE A 17 11.76 -29.90 -3.54
C ILE A 17 12.61 -29.41 -2.36
N ASN A 18 13.08 -30.31 -1.49
CA ASN A 18 14.01 -29.95 -0.41
C ASN A 18 15.42 -29.58 -0.92
N ALA A 19 15.85 -30.11 -2.06
CA ALA A 19 17.13 -29.74 -2.68
C ALA A 19 17.10 -28.38 -3.37
N LEU A 20 15.93 -27.92 -3.84
CA LEU A 20 15.75 -26.61 -4.48
C LEU A 20 15.58 -25.45 -3.47
N ALA A 21 15.44 -25.74 -2.17
CA ALA A 21 15.26 -24.75 -1.12
C ALA A 21 16.54 -23.94 -0.78
N SER A 22 17.68 -24.22 -1.43
CA SER A 22 18.97 -23.59 -1.10
C SER A 22 19.72 -22.94 -2.26
N GLU A 23 19.14 -22.77 -3.45
CA GLU A 23 19.78 -21.97 -4.49
C GLU A 23 19.38 -20.50 -4.39
N ARG A 24 20.07 -19.77 -3.50
CA ARG A 24 20.10 -18.31 -3.58
C ARG A 24 20.99 -17.91 -4.75
N VAL A 25 20.38 -17.69 -5.91
CA VAL A 25 21.05 -17.09 -7.06
C VAL A 25 21.25 -15.60 -6.78
N TYR A 26 22.50 -15.14 -6.82
CA TYR A 26 22.81 -13.72 -6.79
C TYR A 26 22.47 -13.13 -8.17
N CYS A 27 21.45 -12.26 -8.19
CA CYS A 27 21.12 -11.47 -9.37
C CYS A 27 21.70 -10.06 -9.21
N CYS A 28 22.46 -9.61 -10.20
CA CYS A 28 22.97 -8.24 -10.27
C CYS A 28 22.36 -7.55 -11.48
N LEU A 29 21.76 -6.39 -11.26
CA LEU A 29 21.27 -5.52 -12.31
C LEU A 29 22.24 -4.33 -12.42
N ILE A 30 22.93 -4.20 -13.55
CA ILE A 30 23.77 -3.04 -13.84
C ILE A 30 22.94 -2.08 -14.68
N LEU A 31 22.54 -0.96 -14.07
CA LEU A 31 21.82 0.12 -14.74
C LEU A 31 22.73 1.32 -14.91
N CYS A 32 22.61 2.01 -16.03
CA CYS A 32 23.20 3.35 -16.16
C CYS A 32 22.35 4.33 -15.34
N LEU A 33 22.77 4.61 -14.11
CA LEU A 33 22.16 5.64 -13.29
C LEU A 33 22.76 6.99 -13.69
N TYR A 34 22.00 7.76 -14.45
CA TYR A 34 22.33 9.16 -14.68
C TYR A 34 21.61 9.96 -13.60
N GLY A 35 22.36 10.76 -12.83
CA GLY A 35 21.81 11.85 -12.01
C GLY A 35 21.55 11.57 -10.53
N HIS A 36 21.02 12.60 -9.87
CA HIS A 36 20.66 12.62 -8.45
C HIS A 36 19.14 12.42 -8.28
N PRO A 37 18.67 12.02 -7.10
CA PRO A 37 17.23 11.98 -6.82
C PRO A 37 16.59 13.37 -7.01
N VAL A 38 15.31 13.41 -7.34
CA VAL A 38 14.58 14.63 -7.72
C VAL A 38 14.57 15.68 -6.60
N VAL A 39 14.85 15.31 -5.35
CA VAL A 39 15.05 16.27 -4.26
C VAL A 39 16.21 17.23 -4.49
N SER A 40 17.18 16.84 -5.32
CA SER A 40 18.38 17.62 -5.62
C SER A 40 18.19 18.62 -6.78
N VAL A 41 16.98 18.75 -7.33
CA VAL A 41 16.66 19.74 -8.39
C VAL A 41 16.91 21.17 -7.93
N LYS A 42 17.36 21.98 -8.89
CA LYS A 42 17.74 23.38 -8.65
C LYS A 42 16.70 24.39 -9.13
N SER A 43 15.80 23.99 -10.04
CA SER A 43 14.74 24.85 -10.57
C SER A 43 13.37 24.15 -10.54
N ARG A 44 12.31 24.97 -10.56
CA ARG A 44 10.92 24.51 -10.57
C ARG A 44 10.57 23.80 -11.88
N GLU A 45 11.09 24.31 -12.99
CA GLU A 45 10.93 23.72 -14.31
C GLU A 45 11.54 22.31 -14.37
N GLN A 46 12.77 22.15 -13.87
CA GLN A 46 13.43 20.84 -13.82
C GLN A 46 12.67 19.85 -12.95
N LEU A 47 12.11 20.31 -11.82
CA LEU A 47 11.26 19.49 -10.95
C LEU A 47 10.02 18.98 -11.68
N LEU A 48 9.27 19.86 -12.35
CA LEU A 48 8.06 19.46 -13.07
C LEU A 48 8.37 18.58 -14.28
N ALA A 49 9.43 18.89 -15.04
CA ALA A 49 9.86 18.07 -16.17
C ALA A 49 10.25 16.66 -15.71
N ALA A 50 10.96 16.53 -14.58
CA ALA A 50 11.33 15.24 -14.02
C ALA A 50 10.10 14.43 -13.56
N PHE A 51 9.14 15.06 -12.88
CA PHE A 51 7.90 14.39 -12.49
C PHE A 51 7.08 13.94 -13.70
N ARG A 52 6.90 14.82 -14.69
CA ARG A 52 6.17 14.50 -15.92
C ARG A 52 6.76 13.29 -16.63
N ASP A 53 8.08 13.28 -16.83
CA ASP A 53 8.76 12.22 -17.57
C ASP A 53 8.75 10.90 -16.77
N ALA A 54 8.87 10.96 -15.44
CA ALA A 54 8.68 9.78 -14.57
C ALA A 54 7.24 9.23 -14.65
N ILE A 55 6.22 10.08 -14.73
CA ILE A 55 4.82 9.67 -14.93
C ILE A 55 4.61 9.06 -16.33
N LYS A 56 5.25 9.60 -17.37
CA LYS A 56 5.26 8.97 -18.71
C LYS A 56 5.88 7.58 -18.68
N GLY A 57 7.01 7.42 -17.99
CA GLY A 57 7.65 6.12 -17.75
C GLY A 57 6.72 5.16 -17.02
N HIS A 58 6.07 5.62 -15.95
CA HIS A 58 5.07 4.85 -15.19
C HIS A 58 3.85 4.45 -16.04
N CYS A 59 3.34 5.33 -16.89
CA CYS A 59 2.29 5.01 -17.86
C CYS A 59 2.71 3.86 -18.80
N GLY A 60 3.97 3.87 -19.25
CA GLY A 60 4.55 2.77 -20.02
C GLY A 60 4.59 1.44 -19.26
N LEU A 61 4.87 1.48 -17.96
CA LEU A 61 4.83 0.29 -17.08
C LEU A 61 3.39 -0.20 -16.88
N ALA A 62 2.45 0.71 -16.56
CA ALA A 62 1.05 0.38 -16.31
C ALA A 62 0.38 -0.29 -17.51
N ARG A 63 0.69 0.15 -18.75
CA ARG A 63 0.23 -0.50 -19.99
C ARG A 63 0.70 -1.94 -20.17
N ARG A 64 1.76 -2.32 -19.48
CA ARG A 64 2.33 -3.68 -19.46
C ARG A 64 1.93 -4.44 -18.20
N ASP A 65 0.95 -3.94 -17.46
CA ASP A 65 0.53 -4.51 -16.18
C ASP A 65 1.71 -4.60 -15.19
N ILE A 66 2.46 -3.50 -15.07
CA ILE A 66 3.51 -3.33 -14.07
C ILE A 66 3.20 -2.05 -13.28
N LEU A 67 3.05 -2.19 -11.97
CA LEU A 67 2.86 -1.09 -11.03
C LEU A 67 4.13 -0.94 -10.20
N HIS A 68 4.43 0.28 -9.77
CA HIS A 68 5.69 0.58 -9.07
C HIS A 68 5.62 0.28 -7.57
N ARG A 69 4.54 0.72 -6.90
CA ARG A 69 4.22 0.51 -5.48
C ARG A 69 5.14 1.13 -4.45
N ASP A 70 6.09 1.94 -4.91
CA ASP A 70 7.01 2.70 -4.04
C ASP A 70 7.46 3.96 -4.77
N VAL A 71 6.53 4.63 -5.45
CA VAL A 71 6.83 5.94 -6.02
C VAL A 71 7.16 6.88 -4.86
N GLY A 72 8.28 7.59 -4.99
CA GLY A 72 8.77 8.49 -3.96
C GLY A 72 9.93 9.32 -4.47
N LEU A 73 10.31 10.35 -3.71
CA LEU A 73 11.34 11.30 -4.15
C LEU A 73 12.73 10.68 -4.36
N HIS A 74 13.01 9.55 -3.72
CA HIS A 74 14.26 8.80 -3.93
C HIS A 74 14.29 8.02 -5.25
N ASN A 75 13.12 7.66 -5.76
CA ASN A 75 12.95 6.73 -6.87
C ASN A 75 12.70 7.49 -8.19
N ILE A 76 12.58 8.81 -8.14
CA ILE A 76 12.59 9.68 -9.32
C ILE A 76 13.99 10.27 -9.43
N ILE A 77 14.74 9.83 -10.44
CA ILE A 77 16.12 10.24 -10.69
C ILE A 77 16.13 11.25 -11.84
N LEU A 78 16.95 12.29 -11.72
CA LEU A 78 17.11 13.28 -12.77
C LEU A 78 17.87 12.70 -13.96
N GLY A 79 17.37 12.96 -15.17
CA GLY A 79 18.10 12.66 -16.39
C GLY A 79 19.45 13.35 -16.47
N ALA A 80 20.32 12.87 -17.37
CA ALA A 80 21.53 13.58 -17.72
C ALA A 80 21.20 15.02 -18.18
N PRO A 81 22.09 16.01 -17.98
CA PRO A 81 21.84 17.40 -18.37
C PRO A 81 21.46 17.57 -19.85
N ASP A 82 22.03 16.73 -20.71
CA ASP A 82 21.83 16.66 -22.16
C ASP A 82 20.84 15.56 -22.59
N ALA A 83 20.14 14.94 -21.62
CA ALA A 83 19.14 13.93 -21.93
C ALA A 83 18.08 14.49 -22.89
N PRO A 84 17.60 13.68 -23.86
CA PRO A 84 16.51 14.11 -24.73
C PRO A 84 15.28 14.54 -23.92
N ASP A 85 14.43 15.34 -24.54
CA ASP A 85 13.08 15.57 -24.01
C ASP A 85 12.40 14.21 -23.83
N GLU A 86 11.64 14.05 -22.74
CA GLU A 86 11.08 12.78 -22.23
C GLU A 86 11.99 11.94 -21.31
N TYR A 87 13.25 12.31 -21.14
CA TYR A 87 14.18 11.62 -20.24
C TYR A 87 14.71 12.54 -19.13
N LYS A 88 14.02 13.64 -18.81
CA LYS A 88 14.42 14.58 -17.75
C LYS A 88 14.21 14.00 -16.35
N GLY A 89 13.33 13.00 -16.21
CA GLY A 89 13.14 12.23 -15.00
C GLY A 89 12.91 10.75 -15.30
N ILE A 90 13.57 9.89 -14.54
CA ILE A 90 13.57 8.44 -14.70
C ILE A 90 13.07 7.84 -13.40
N LEU A 91 11.97 7.08 -13.49
CA LEU A 91 11.46 6.31 -12.37
C LEU A 91 12.25 5.01 -12.26
N VAL A 92 12.89 4.77 -11.11
CA VAL A 92 13.76 3.62 -10.82
C VAL A 92 13.25 2.86 -9.60
N ASP A 93 13.89 1.73 -9.28
CA ASP A 93 13.58 0.89 -8.12
C ASP A 93 12.22 0.18 -8.21
N HIS A 94 12.22 -0.92 -8.97
CA HIS A 94 11.06 -1.78 -9.19
C HIS A 94 11.07 -3.01 -8.28
N ASP A 95 11.81 -2.99 -7.17
CA ASP A 95 11.95 -4.14 -6.26
C ASP A 95 10.61 -4.54 -5.62
N LEU A 96 9.67 -3.59 -5.56
CA LEU A 96 8.31 -3.78 -5.07
C LEU A 96 7.26 -3.86 -6.19
N ALA A 97 7.69 -3.98 -7.46
CA ALA A 97 6.80 -4.13 -8.60
C ALA A 97 6.50 -5.60 -8.87
N PRO A 98 5.39 -6.18 -8.36
CA PRO A 98 4.90 -7.40 -8.97
C PRO A 98 4.33 -7.04 -10.34
N GLY A 99 4.59 -7.88 -11.35
CA GLY A 99 3.65 -7.96 -12.45
C GLY A 99 2.28 -8.34 -11.88
N PHE A 100 1.17 -7.91 -12.49
CA PHE A 100 -0.19 -8.30 -12.05
C PHE A 100 -0.41 -9.84 -11.95
N LEU A 101 0.55 -10.66 -12.35
CA LEU A 101 0.42 -12.07 -12.61
C LEU A 101 1.45 -12.88 -11.81
N ARG A 102 1.04 -13.36 -10.64
CA ARG A 102 1.49 -14.66 -10.09
C ARG A 102 0.52 -15.22 -9.04
N ASP A 103 -0.08 -14.36 -8.21
CA ASP A 103 -1.12 -14.74 -7.25
C ASP A 103 -2.01 -13.52 -6.94
N PRO A 104 -3.36 -13.62 -6.89
CA PRO A 104 -4.25 -12.55 -6.43
C PRO A 104 -3.79 -11.92 -5.10
N VAL A 105 -3.15 -12.70 -4.23
CA VAL A 105 -2.64 -12.24 -2.94
C VAL A 105 -1.58 -11.14 -3.08
N ASP A 106 -0.77 -11.19 -4.14
CA ASP A 106 0.29 -10.20 -4.42
C ASP A 106 -0.26 -8.95 -5.13
N ALA A 107 -1.47 -9.00 -5.67
CA ALA A 107 -2.16 -7.85 -6.28
C ALA A 107 -2.85 -6.94 -5.24
N TYR A 108 -2.97 -7.38 -3.99
CA TYR A 108 -3.65 -6.61 -2.95
C TYR A 108 -2.75 -5.53 -2.33
N VAL A 109 -3.45 -4.52 -1.85
CA VAL A 109 -2.92 -3.36 -1.16
C VAL A 109 -2.43 -3.74 0.26
N ASP A 110 -1.19 -3.35 0.64
CA ASP A 110 -0.59 -3.61 1.96
C ASP A 110 0.04 -2.34 2.56
N TYR A 111 -0.50 -1.86 3.67
CA TYR A 111 -0.02 -0.66 4.35
C TYR A 111 1.42 -0.79 4.87
N ARG A 112 1.99 -2.00 4.92
CA ARG A 112 3.35 -2.22 5.45
C ARG A 112 4.45 -2.00 4.42
N THR A 113 4.10 -1.85 3.14
CA THR A 113 5.05 -1.65 2.05
C THR A 113 5.11 -0.18 1.66
N GLY A 114 6.29 0.30 1.25
CA GLY A 114 6.48 1.68 0.79
C GLY A 114 6.76 2.69 1.89
N THR A 115 7.11 3.91 1.49
CA THR A 115 7.45 5.02 2.41
C THR A 115 6.18 5.76 2.84
N ARG A 116 5.93 5.90 4.16
CA ARG A 116 4.65 6.35 4.74
C ARG A 116 4.06 7.61 4.09
N VAL A 117 4.90 8.63 3.93
CA VAL A 117 4.53 9.89 3.30
C VAL A 117 4.04 9.75 1.86
N TYR A 118 4.48 8.75 1.11
CA TYR A 118 4.14 8.61 -0.31
C TYR A 118 3.00 7.62 -0.55
N GLN A 119 2.76 6.69 0.37
CA GLN A 119 1.67 5.70 0.24
C GLN A 119 0.31 6.34 -0.04
N SER A 120 -0.47 5.73 -0.92
CA SER A 120 -1.84 6.17 -1.20
C SER A 120 -2.75 6.04 0.03
N THR A 121 -3.86 6.78 0.04
CA THR A 121 -4.88 6.62 1.10
C THR A 121 -5.45 5.21 1.15
N GLN A 122 -5.58 4.55 -0.01
CA GLN A 122 -6.03 3.17 -0.10
C GLN A 122 -5.03 2.20 0.52
N GLU A 123 -3.73 2.42 0.28
CA GLU A 123 -2.62 1.71 0.92
C GLU A 123 -2.71 1.76 2.42
N LEU A 124 -2.76 2.98 2.95
CA LEU A 124 -2.79 3.20 4.39
C LEU A 124 -4.05 2.62 5.02
N LYS A 125 -5.22 2.64 4.35
CA LYS A 125 -6.47 2.07 4.88
C LYS A 125 -6.54 0.53 4.83
N SER A 126 -5.56 -0.14 4.24
CA SER A 126 -5.60 -1.60 4.09
C SER A 126 -5.53 -2.41 5.37
N PHE A 127 -5.07 -1.82 6.47
CA PHE A 127 -5.16 -2.45 7.79
C PHE A 127 -6.62 -2.83 8.14
N ALA A 128 -7.60 -2.01 7.75
CA ALA A 128 -8.99 -2.13 8.17
C ALA A 128 -9.70 -3.38 7.61
N TYR A 129 -9.14 -3.98 6.55
CA TYR A 129 -9.74 -5.15 5.88
C TYR A 129 -8.75 -6.33 5.73
N LYS A 130 -7.63 -6.30 6.46
CA LYS A 130 -6.62 -7.40 6.47
C LYS A 130 -7.17 -8.77 6.91
N ASN A 131 -8.28 -8.78 7.66
CA ASN A 131 -8.95 -10.00 8.12
C ASN A 131 -10.25 -10.32 7.36
N THR A 132 -10.58 -9.58 6.30
CA THR A 132 -11.77 -9.89 5.49
C THR A 132 -11.45 -10.98 4.47
N ALA A 133 -12.38 -11.92 4.30
CA ALA A 133 -12.30 -12.92 3.22
C ALA A 133 -12.28 -12.24 1.85
N LEU A 134 -11.62 -12.85 0.87
CA LEU A 134 -11.49 -12.29 -0.48
C LEU A 134 -12.84 -12.06 -1.16
N SER A 135 -13.81 -12.95 -0.93
CA SER A 135 -15.19 -12.85 -1.41
C SER A 135 -16.02 -11.76 -0.74
N SER A 136 -15.50 -11.05 0.27
CA SER A 136 -16.26 -10.03 1.00
C SER A 136 -16.60 -8.78 0.18
N GLY A 137 -15.94 -8.59 -0.97
CA GLY A 137 -16.10 -7.40 -1.80
C GLY A 137 -15.63 -6.11 -1.13
N LYS A 138 -14.82 -6.21 -0.07
CA LYS A 138 -14.27 -5.06 0.68
C LYS A 138 -12.81 -4.76 0.35
N ARG A 139 -12.11 -5.66 -0.36
CA ARG A 139 -10.71 -5.49 -0.73
C ARG A 139 -10.60 -4.93 -2.14
N LEU A 140 -9.90 -3.81 -2.28
CA LEU A 140 -9.53 -3.26 -3.57
C LEU A 140 -8.20 -3.86 -4.04
N LEU A 141 -8.06 -3.96 -5.35
CA LEU A 141 -6.77 -4.20 -5.99
C LEU A 141 -5.93 -2.92 -5.91
N TYR A 142 -4.62 -3.10 -5.81
CA TYR A 142 -3.68 -2.03 -6.05
C TYR A 142 -3.73 -1.68 -7.55
N ASP A 143 -3.90 -0.41 -7.89
CA ASP A 143 -4.00 0.03 -9.29
C ASP A 143 -3.11 1.24 -9.60
N TYR A 144 -3.10 1.66 -10.87
CA TYR A 144 -2.27 2.78 -11.33
C TYR A 144 -2.59 4.10 -10.63
N LEU A 145 -3.81 4.27 -10.08
CA LEU A 145 -4.18 5.47 -9.34
C LEU A 145 -3.45 5.55 -8.00
N ASP A 146 -3.11 4.41 -7.40
CA ASP A 146 -2.35 4.39 -6.13
C ASP A 146 -0.91 4.89 -6.34
N ASP A 147 -0.27 4.51 -7.45
CA ASP A 147 1.04 5.06 -7.84
C ASP A 147 0.95 6.54 -8.26
N LEU A 148 -0.10 6.95 -9.00
CA LEU A 148 -0.33 8.35 -9.33
C LEU A 148 -0.60 9.21 -8.08
N GLU A 149 -1.32 8.67 -7.08
CA GLU A 149 -1.54 9.34 -5.79
C GLU A 149 -0.20 9.49 -5.05
N SER A 150 0.70 8.51 -5.18
CA SER A 150 2.05 8.58 -4.62
C SER A 150 2.92 9.66 -5.26
N PHE A 151 2.79 9.90 -6.58
CA PHE A 151 3.38 11.07 -7.24
C PHE A 151 2.81 12.38 -6.66
N TYR A 152 1.50 12.45 -6.43
CA TYR A 152 0.87 13.61 -5.82
C TYR A 152 1.39 13.89 -4.41
N TRP A 153 1.46 12.88 -3.55
CA TRP A 153 2.02 13.02 -2.20
C TRP A 153 3.49 13.41 -2.23
N SER A 154 4.27 12.90 -3.18
CA SER A 154 5.66 13.30 -3.41
C SER A 154 5.79 14.78 -3.77
N LEU A 155 4.94 15.29 -4.67
CA LEU A 155 4.92 16.70 -5.05
C LEU A 155 4.44 17.58 -3.89
N CYS A 156 3.39 17.15 -3.17
CA CYS A 156 2.93 17.84 -1.96
C CYS A 156 4.01 17.92 -0.88
N TRP A 157 4.80 16.86 -0.67
CA TRP A 157 5.92 16.91 0.28
C TRP A 157 6.91 18.02 -0.08
N ILE A 158 7.19 18.21 -1.37
CA ILE A 158 8.02 19.33 -1.84
C ILE A 158 7.32 20.68 -1.63
N CYS A 159 6.07 20.82 -2.07
CA CYS A 159 5.41 22.12 -2.13
C CYS A 159 4.89 22.65 -0.78
N PHE A 160 4.67 21.76 0.20
CA PHE A 160 4.07 22.10 1.49
C PHE A 160 5.05 21.99 2.64
N ILE A 161 6.06 21.12 2.55
CA ILE A 161 6.89 20.75 3.71
C ILE A 161 8.36 21.06 3.49
N ARG A 162 8.89 20.93 2.27
CA ARG A 162 10.33 21.12 1.99
C ARG A 162 10.80 22.55 2.27
N ASP A 163 11.27 22.78 3.50
CA ASP A 163 12.22 23.77 4.00
C ASP A 163 12.84 23.20 5.29
N ASP A 164 13.90 23.83 5.77
CA ASP A 164 14.64 23.54 7.01
C ASP A 164 13.90 23.96 8.30
N GLN A 165 12.80 24.70 8.19
CA GLN A 165 11.97 25.10 9.33
C GLN A 165 10.57 24.51 9.21
N PRO A 166 10.21 23.52 10.05
CA PRO A 166 8.85 23.01 10.10
C PRO A 166 7.90 24.15 10.47
N THR A 167 6.85 24.37 9.67
CA THR A 167 5.81 25.33 10.05
C THR A 167 4.81 24.68 11.00
N ILE A 168 4.04 25.49 11.74
CA ILE A 168 2.95 24.97 12.59
C ILE A 168 1.90 24.26 11.73
N ASP A 169 1.73 24.69 10.47
CA ASP A 169 0.74 24.18 9.54
C ASP A 169 1.23 23.00 8.69
N ASP A 170 2.48 22.55 8.87
CA ASP A 170 3.01 21.38 8.16
C ASP A 170 2.16 20.15 8.52
N PRO A 171 1.68 19.37 7.53
CA PRO A 171 0.85 18.20 7.79
C PRO A 171 1.70 17.02 8.25
N LYS A 172 2.24 17.12 9.48
CA LYS A 172 3.12 16.15 10.14
C LYS A 172 2.51 14.75 10.18
N ASP A 173 1.19 14.67 10.25
CA ASP A 173 0.46 13.43 10.33
C ASP A 173 0.65 12.55 9.08
N TRP A 174 0.90 13.14 7.89
CA TRP A 174 1.06 12.37 6.64
C TRP A 174 2.25 11.39 6.66
N ASN A 175 3.25 11.65 7.52
CA ASN A 175 4.43 10.80 7.69
C ASN A 175 4.49 10.15 9.08
N ALA A 176 3.36 10.09 9.82
CA ALA A 176 3.31 9.40 11.09
C ALA A 176 3.57 7.89 10.91
N ASP A 177 4.40 7.28 11.77
CA ASP A 177 4.69 5.84 11.70
C ASP A 177 3.43 4.98 11.74
N ASP A 178 2.43 5.41 12.51
CA ASP A 178 1.12 4.77 12.57
C ASP A 178 0.37 4.97 11.23
N PRO A 179 0.10 3.88 10.47
CA PRO A 179 -0.62 3.97 9.19
C PRO A 179 -2.04 4.52 9.34
N VAL A 180 -2.65 4.40 10.51
CA VAL A 180 -3.97 4.93 10.81
C VAL A 180 -3.91 6.46 10.84
N ILE A 181 -2.95 7.02 11.57
CA ILE A 181 -2.75 8.48 11.68
C ILE A 181 -2.41 9.07 10.30
N ALA A 182 -1.45 8.47 9.59
CA ALA A 182 -1.08 8.90 8.24
C ALA A 182 -2.25 8.81 7.27
N GLY A 183 -3.02 7.71 7.32
CA GLY A 183 -4.20 7.52 6.49
C GLY A 183 -5.27 8.57 6.77
N TYR A 184 -5.54 8.90 8.05
CA TYR A 184 -6.50 9.93 8.42
C TYR A 184 -6.06 11.33 7.98
N GLY A 185 -4.80 11.70 8.21
CA GLY A 185 -4.29 13.02 7.80
C GLY A 185 -4.42 13.25 6.29
N LYS A 186 -4.09 12.23 5.49
CA LYS A 186 -4.24 12.26 4.03
C LYS A 186 -5.71 12.25 3.58
N CYS A 187 -6.57 11.47 4.24
CA CYS A 187 -8.00 11.49 3.97
C CYS A 187 -8.62 12.85 4.29
N ILE A 188 -8.27 13.47 5.42
CA ILE A 188 -8.74 14.81 5.80
C ILE A 188 -8.33 15.82 4.72
N HIS A 189 -7.07 15.77 4.27
CA HIS A 189 -6.60 16.61 3.18
C HIS A 189 -7.49 16.46 1.94
N LEU A 190 -7.71 15.24 1.43
CA LEU A 190 -8.52 14.99 0.24
C LEU A 190 -10.03 15.21 0.42
N LEU A 191 -10.56 15.14 1.64
CA LEU A 191 -11.98 15.37 1.93
C LEU A 191 -12.32 16.85 2.09
N LEU A 192 -11.36 17.66 2.53
CA LEU A 192 -11.49 19.11 2.59
C LEU A 192 -11.21 19.74 1.21
N LYS A 193 -11.57 21.01 1.06
CA LYS A 193 -11.19 21.78 -0.13
C LYS A 193 -9.67 21.97 -0.16
N PHE A 194 -9.08 22.07 -1.34
CA PHE A 194 -7.69 22.46 -1.46
C PHE A 194 -7.47 23.89 -0.93
N TYR A 195 -6.42 24.11 -0.14
CA TYR A 195 -6.05 25.41 0.43
C TYR A 195 -4.77 25.95 -0.23
N PRO A 196 -4.88 26.87 -1.21
CA PRO A 196 -3.71 27.46 -1.89
C PRO A 196 -2.78 28.25 -0.96
N SER A 197 -3.31 28.73 0.16
CA SER A 197 -2.54 29.43 1.19
C SER A 197 -1.44 28.55 1.79
N SER A 198 -1.67 27.23 1.89
CA SER A 198 -0.75 26.27 2.49
C SER A 198 0.43 25.89 1.58
N VAL A 199 0.36 26.24 0.29
CA VAL A 199 1.49 26.03 -0.65
C VAL A 199 2.57 27.06 -0.35
N LYS A 200 3.83 26.64 -0.22
CA LYS A 200 4.95 27.55 0.05
C LYS A 200 5.16 28.55 -1.08
N GLU A 201 5.70 29.72 -0.73
CA GLU A 201 5.80 30.87 -1.63
C GLU A 201 6.52 30.55 -2.95
N HIS A 202 7.62 29.83 -2.85
CA HIS A 202 8.40 29.40 -4.02
C HIS A 202 7.57 28.55 -5.01
N PHE A 203 6.60 27.77 -4.52
CA PHE A 203 5.79 26.84 -5.30
C PHE A 203 4.38 27.35 -5.63
N LYS A 204 4.07 28.63 -5.44
CA LYS A 204 2.73 29.19 -5.76
C LYS A 204 2.33 28.97 -7.21
N ALA A 205 3.29 28.96 -8.14
CA ALA A 205 3.03 28.66 -9.56
C ALA A 205 2.43 27.24 -9.78
N PHE A 206 2.59 26.31 -8.83
CA PHE A 206 2.09 24.94 -8.94
C PHE A 206 0.67 24.79 -8.42
N ILE A 207 0.06 25.85 -7.87
CA ILE A 207 -1.31 25.79 -7.31
C ILE A 207 -2.33 25.18 -8.28
N PRO A 208 -2.40 25.60 -9.57
CA PRO A 208 -3.37 25.01 -10.50
C PRO A 208 -3.19 23.50 -10.67
N LEU A 209 -1.95 23.05 -10.83
CA LEU A 209 -1.61 21.62 -10.92
C LEU A 209 -2.00 20.86 -9.64
N LEU A 210 -1.63 21.38 -8.47
CA LEU A 210 -1.91 20.75 -7.18
C LEU A 210 -3.41 20.69 -6.89
N GLN A 211 -4.17 21.74 -7.21
CA GLN A 211 -5.63 21.78 -7.09
C GLN A 211 -6.29 20.72 -7.99
N TYR A 212 -5.78 20.60 -9.20
CA TYR A 212 -6.30 19.65 -10.17
C TYR A 212 -6.03 18.20 -9.75
N LEU A 213 -4.78 17.88 -9.38
CA LEU A 213 -4.42 16.56 -8.86
C LEU A 213 -5.23 16.22 -7.60
N HIS A 214 -5.38 17.19 -6.69
CA HIS A 214 -6.23 17.04 -5.51
C HIS A 214 -7.67 16.66 -5.89
N ALA A 215 -8.27 17.30 -6.90
CA ALA A 215 -9.62 16.98 -7.35
C ALA A 215 -9.73 15.58 -7.99
N ILE A 216 -8.68 15.08 -8.66
CA ILE A 216 -8.62 13.67 -9.12
C ILE A 216 -8.64 12.72 -7.93
N PHE A 217 -7.77 12.93 -6.94
CA PHE A 217 -7.63 11.99 -5.83
C PHE A 217 -8.77 12.08 -4.82
N GLN A 218 -9.40 13.24 -4.69
CA GLN A 218 -10.67 13.39 -3.96
C GLN A 218 -11.78 12.53 -4.58
N ARG A 219 -11.98 12.62 -5.90
CA ARG A 219 -12.96 11.79 -6.63
C ARG A 219 -12.61 10.30 -6.53
N THR A 220 -11.32 9.96 -6.62
CA THR A 220 -10.83 8.58 -6.49
C THR A 220 -11.12 8.02 -5.11
N LEU A 221 -10.84 8.78 -4.05
CA LEU A 221 -11.12 8.40 -2.66
C LEU A 221 -12.61 8.14 -2.44
N GLN A 222 -13.48 9.02 -2.96
CA GLN A 222 -14.93 8.88 -2.88
C GLN A 222 -15.41 7.61 -3.60
N LYS A 223 -15.05 7.44 -4.89
CA LYS A 223 -15.42 6.26 -5.69
C LYS A 223 -14.94 4.95 -5.05
N LYS A 224 -13.68 4.88 -4.61
CA LYS A 224 -13.12 3.70 -3.92
C LYS A 224 -13.87 3.43 -2.59
N SER A 225 -14.23 4.47 -1.83
CA SER A 225 -14.98 4.33 -0.57
C SER A 225 -16.42 3.85 -0.78
N GLU A 226 -17.11 4.34 -1.81
CA GLU A 226 -18.45 3.89 -2.20
C GLU A 226 -18.46 2.41 -2.59
N LEU A 227 -17.49 1.98 -3.40
CA LEU A 227 -17.33 0.57 -3.78
C LEU A 227 -17.14 -0.33 -2.56
N ILE A 228 -16.29 0.07 -1.60
CA ILE A 228 -16.09 -0.68 -0.36
C ILE A 228 -17.39 -0.72 0.47
N GLY A 229 -18.07 0.43 0.63
CA GLY A 229 -19.32 0.54 1.39
C GLY A 229 -20.43 -0.34 0.81
N ALA A 230 -20.55 -0.39 -0.51
CA ALA A 230 -21.48 -1.24 -1.25
C ALA A 230 -21.04 -2.72 -1.35
N ARG A 231 -19.88 -3.10 -0.78
CA ARG A 231 -19.26 -4.42 -0.95
C ARG A 231 -19.03 -4.82 -2.42
N ALA A 232 -18.79 -3.83 -3.25
CA ALA A 232 -18.57 -3.95 -4.68
C ALA A 232 -17.10 -3.71 -5.09
N ALA A 233 -16.14 -3.72 -4.16
CA ALA A 233 -14.72 -3.48 -4.49
C ALA A 233 -14.17 -4.46 -5.56
N HIS A 234 -14.71 -5.67 -5.59
CA HIS A 234 -14.36 -6.70 -6.56
C HIS A 234 -14.75 -6.35 -8.01
N THR A 235 -15.66 -5.39 -8.23
CA THR A 235 -16.05 -4.95 -9.58
C THR A 235 -15.00 -4.05 -10.23
N ARG A 236 -14.07 -3.48 -9.45
CA ARG A 236 -12.92 -2.76 -9.97
C ARG A 236 -11.81 -3.75 -10.34
N ASP A 237 -12.09 -4.52 -11.38
CA ASP A 237 -11.20 -5.53 -11.90
C ASP A 237 -10.15 -4.96 -12.86
N LEU A 238 -9.24 -5.82 -13.34
CA LEU A 238 -8.16 -5.43 -14.24
C LEU A 238 -8.68 -4.84 -15.57
N ALA A 239 -9.82 -5.33 -16.07
CA ALA A 239 -10.42 -4.83 -17.30
C ALA A 239 -10.88 -3.38 -17.14
N THR A 240 -11.58 -3.08 -16.04
CA THR A 240 -12.00 -1.72 -15.68
C THR A 240 -10.79 -0.79 -15.50
N ILE A 241 -9.78 -1.27 -14.77
CA ILE A 241 -8.55 -0.52 -14.51
C ILE A 241 -7.85 -0.14 -15.83
N ARG A 242 -7.70 -1.10 -16.76
CA ARG A 242 -7.07 -0.86 -18.07
C ARG A 242 -7.85 0.14 -18.93
N ALA A 243 -9.18 0.05 -18.91
CA ALA A 243 -10.04 0.92 -19.72
C ALA A 243 -9.96 2.40 -19.27
N GLU A 244 -9.75 2.66 -17.98
CA GLU A 244 -9.67 4.01 -17.42
C GLU A 244 -8.26 4.63 -17.50
N ALA A 245 -7.20 3.80 -17.44
CA ALA A 245 -5.82 4.24 -17.24
C ALA A 245 -5.33 5.28 -18.26
N ASP A 246 -5.43 4.98 -19.55
CA ASP A 246 -4.87 5.84 -20.61
C ASP A 246 -5.47 7.25 -20.61
N ALA A 247 -6.76 7.37 -20.31
CA ALA A 247 -7.43 8.65 -20.22
C ALA A 247 -6.91 9.47 -19.04
N THR A 248 -6.80 8.85 -17.86
CA THR A 248 -6.27 9.51 -16.67
C THR A 248 -4.82 9.96 -16.85
N TYR A 249 -3.95 9.11 -17.40
CA TYR A 249 -2.56 9.49 -17.65
C TYR A 249 -2.45 10.68 -18.60
N ARG A 250 -3.24 10.69 -19.67
CA ARG A 250 -3.25 11.80 -20.63
C ARG A 250 -3.66 13.12 -19.96
N GLU A 251 -4.68 13.08 -19.10
CA GLU A 251 -5.13 14.22 -18.31
C GLU A 251 -4.02 14.73 -17.38
N VAL A 252 -3.43 13.83 -16.59
CA VAL A 252 -2.37 14.18 -15.61
C VAL A 252 -1.14 14.74 -16.33
N ILE A 253 -0.64 14.06 -17.36
CA ILE A 253 0.55 14.51 -18.11
C ILE A 253 0.29 15.86 -18.77
N GLY A 254 -0.88 16.07 -19.38
CA GLY A 254 -1.25 17.35 -19.99
C GLY A 254 -1.20 18.50 -19.00
N MET A 255 -1.67 18.29 -17.76
CA MET A 255 -1.59 19.35 -16.74
C MET A 255 -0.17 19.69 -16.30
N PHE A 256 0.74 18.70 -16.29
CA PHE A 256 2.16 18.99 -16.09
C PHE A 256 2.72 19.82 -17.25
N ASP A 257 2.40 19.46 -18.49
CA ASP A 257 2.84 20.21 -19.68
C ASP A 257 2.32 21.65 -19.68
N ASP A 258 1.04 21.87 -19.36
CA ASP A 258 0.43 23.21 -19.26
C ASP A 258 1.12 24.07 -18.17
N THR A 259 1.45 23.44 -17.04
CA THR A 259 2.12 24.13 -15.93
C THR A 259 3.56 24.49 -16.29
N ILE A 260 4.29 23.58 -16.97
CA ILE A 260 5.64 23.84 -17.48
C ILE A 260 5.61 24.98 -18.51
N GLY A 261 4.67 24.95 -19.45
CA GLY A 261 4.48 26.02 -20.43
C GLY A 261 4.24 27.37 -19.76
N SER A 262 3.37 27.40 -18.75
CA SER A 262 3.09 28.61 -17.97
C SER A 262 4.31 29.15 -17.23
N LEU A 263 5.23 28.28 -16.76
CA LEU A 263 6.49 28.73 -16.15
C LEU A 263 7.44 29.37 -17.17
N ALA A 264 7.50 28.83 -18.39
CA ALA A 264 8.38 29.31 -19.45
C ALA A 264 7.96 30.68 -20.02
N GLU A 265 6.67 31.01 -19.98
CA GLU A 265 6.14 32.31 -20.43
C GLU A 265 6.54 33.48 -19.50
N PHE A 266 6.81 33.19 -18.23
CA PHE A 266 7.39 34.17 -17.31
C PHE A 266 8.91 34.23 -17.51
N LEU A 267 9.39 35.17 -18.33
CA LEU A 267 10.83 35.44 -18.53
C LEU A 267 11.61 35.44 -17.19
N PRO A 268 12.69 34.65 -17.03
CA PRO A 268 13.35 34.53 -15.75
C PRO A 268 14.22 35.76 -15.48
N ALA A 269 13.75 36.68 -14.64
CA ALA A 269 14.66 37.34 -13.73
C ALA A 269 15.11 36.25 -12.74
N GLU A 270 16.41 35.89 -12.76
CA GLU A 270 17.07 34.89 -11.90
C GLU A 270 16.12 34.17 -10.94
N GLU A 271 15.57 33.03 -11.36
CA GLU A 271 14.79 32.19 -10.46
C GLU A 271 15.71 31.80 -9.30
N ALA A 272 15.40 32.28 -8.09
CA ALA A 272 16.19 31.98 -6.91
C ALA A 272 16.35 30.45 -6.83
N PRO A 273 17.59 29.93 -6.70
CA PRO A 273 17.81 28.51 -6.63
C PRO A 273 16.90 27.91 -5.57
N LEU A 274 16.28 26.79 -5.91
CA LEU A 274 15.56 25.99 -4.94
C LEU A 274 16.45 25.82 -3.69
N PRO A 275 15.95 26.11 -2.47
CA PRO A 275 16.78 26.06 -1.28
C PRO A 275 17.44 24.69 -1.20
N SER A 276 18.77 24.70 -1.02
CA SER A 276 19.58 23.50 -0.87
C SER A 276 19.32 22.90 0.50
N ALA A 277 18.14 22.30 0.68
CA ALA A 277 17.79 21.68 1.93
C ALA A 277 18.63 20.41 2.12
N SER A 278 19.22 20.27 3.30
CA SER A 278 19.53 18.98 3.89
C SER A 278 18.21 18.26 4.17
N VAL A 279 17.59 17.70 3.13
CA VAL A 279 16.31 17.00 3.27
C VAL A 279 16.57 15.76 4.11
N VAL A 280 16.07 15.76 5.36
CA VAL A 280 15.88 14.50 6.08
C VAL A 280 14.74 13.81 5.37
N LEU A 281 15.10 12.97 4.42
CA LEU A 281 14.13 12.18 3.70
C LEU A 281 13.51 11.17 4.67
N PRO A 282 12.20 10.94 4.57
CA PRO A 282 11.55 9.91 5.35
C PRO A 282 12.29 8.58 5.15
N GLU A 283 12.72 7.96 6.25
CA GLU A 283 13.40 6.67 6.17
C GLU A 283 12.46 5.62 5.57
N ARG A 284 12.99 4.79 4.68
CA ARG A 284 12.25 3.60 4.25
C ARG A 284 12.03 2.70 5.47
N PRO A 285 10.82 2.16 5.67
CA PRO A 285 10.60 1.17 6.72
C PRO A 285 11.53 -0.02 6.51
N LYS A 286 12.21 -0.47 7.58
CA LYS A 286 12.98 -1.72 7.56
C LYS A 286 12.00 -2.87 7.38
N ILE A 287 11.85 -3.38 6.15
CA ILE A 287 10.98 -4.52 5.87
C ILE A 287 11.45 -5.69 6.75
N PRO A 288 10.59 -6.25 7.64
CA PRO A 288 10.92 -7.48 8.32
C PRO A 288 11.12 -8.55 7.24
N ARG A 289 12.32 -9.17 7.19
CA ARG A 289 12.54 -10.33 6.33
C ARG A 289 11.39 -11.31 6.57
N ARG A 290 10.58 -11.60 5.54
CA ARG A 290 9.60 -12.69 5.62
C ARG A 290 10.41 -13.95 5.93
N THR A 291 10.37 -14.42 7.17
CA THR A 291 10.75 -15.79 7.46
C THR A 291 9.81 -16.68 6.66
N PRO A 292 10.31 -17.64 5.88
CA PRO A 292 9.43 -18.58 5.20
C PRO A 292 8.67 -19.33 6.30
N HIS A 293 7.39 -19.00 6.46
CA HIS A 293 6.50 -19.84 7.25
C HIS A 293 6.44 -21.19 6.53
N MET A 294 7.21 -22.15 7.02
CA MET A 294 6.96 -23.55 6.72
C MET A 294 5.50 -23.80 7.11
N LEU A 295 4.69 -24.21 6.14
CA LEU A 295 3.34 -24.68 6.38
C LEU A 295 3.43 -25.81 7.40
N ALA A 296 3.11 -25.53 8.66
CA ALA A 296 2.87 -26.58 9.63
C ALA A 296 1.66 -27.39 9.13
N PRO A 297 1.72 -28.73 9.11
CA PRO A 297 0.60 -29.53 8.64
C PRO A 297 -0.62 -29.26 9.52
N SER A 298 -1.70 -28.79 8.92
CA SER A 298 -3.01 -28.69 9.55
C SER A 298 -3.49 -30.10 9.91
N MET A 299 -3.43 -30.47 11.19
CA MET A 299 -4.14 -31.63 11.71
C MET A 299 -5.62 -31.24 11.84
N SER A 300 -6.42 -31.74 10.90
CA SER A 300 -7.88 -31.74 10.95
C SER A 300 -8.36 -32.47 12.20
N MET A 301 -8.89 -31.73 13.19
CA MET A 301 -9.60 -32.32 14.32
C MET A 301 -11.07 -32.49 13.95
N THR A 302 -11.40 -33.71 13.52
CA THR A 302 -12.79 -34.17 13.38
C THR A 302 -13.31 -34.44 14.78
N ILE A 303 -14.30 -33.67 15.24
CA ILE A 303 -14.96 -33.88 16.54
C ILE A 303 -15.88 -35.11 16.40
N GLY A 304 -15.41 -36.24 16.92
CA GLY A 304 -16.19 -37.46 17.09
C GLY A 304 -16.28 -37.83 18.57
N ASN A 305 -17.49 -37.75 19.14
CA ASN A 305 -17.82 -38.21 20.48
C ASN A 305 -17.43 -39.69 20.71
N LYS A 306 -16.69 -39.99 21.78
CA LYS A 306 -16.82 -41.27 22.51
C LYS A 306 -16.31 -41.13 23.95
N ARG A 307 -17.06 -41.77 24.85
CA ARG A 307 -16.97 -41.72 26.33
C ARG A 307 -15.82 -42.59 26.88
N LYS A 308 -15.53 -42.30 28.15
CA LYS A 308 -15.07 -43.16 29.28
C LYS A 308 -13.58 -43.22 29.63
N ALA A 309 -13.32 -42.68 30.83
CA ALA A 309 -12.81 -43.32 32.05
C ALA A 309 -11.32 -43.70 32.15
N SER A 310 -10.68 -43.09 33.16
CA SER A 310 -9.60 -43.56 34.06
C SER A 310 -8.92 -42.29 34.60
N GLU A 311 -8.28 -42.19 35.75
CA GLU A 311 -8.10 -43.03 36.93
C GLU A 311 -7.52 -42.06 37.99
N GLU A 312 -8.00 -42.25 39.21
CA GLU A 312 -7.39 -41.99 40.50
C GLU A 312 -5.88 -41.61 40.53
N SER A 313 -5.55 -40.50 41.20
CA SER A 313 -4.28 -40.39 41.91
C SER A 313 -4.50 -39.68 43.25
N ASP A 314 -4.17 -40.45 44.27
CA ASP A 314 -4.28 -40.27 45.70
C ASP A 314 -3.23 -39.29 46.23
N GLU A 315 -3.64 -38.18 46.85
CA GLU A 315 -2.88 -37.49 47.91
C GLU A 315 -3.86 -36.77 48.85
N GLY A 316 -3.89 -37.23 50.11
CA GLY A 316 -4.68 -36.68 51.21
C GLY A 316 -4.02 -35.48 51.91
N PRO A 317 -4.50 -35.06 53.10
CA PRO A 317 -5.47 -33.97 53.16
C PRO A 317 -5.03 -32.81 54.07
N GLU A 318 -5.47 -31.59 53.78
CA GLU A 318 -5.52 -30.51 54.77
C GLU A 318 -6.95 -30.05 55.07
N LYS A 319 -7.29 -30.21 56.34
CA LYS A 319 -8.54 -29.80 56.98
C LYS A 319 -8.61 -28.28 57.07
N LYS A 320 -9.74 -27.70 56.67
CA LYS A 320 -10.38 -26.63 57.45
C LYS A 320 -11.89 -26.67 57.31
N ARG A 321 -12.53 -26.88 58.46
CA ARG A 321 -13.96 -26.93 58.70
C ARG A 321 -14.40 -25.58 59.24
N SER A 322 -15.48 -25.02 58.70
CA SER A 322 -16.44 -24.17 59.41
C SER A 322 -17.70 -24.13 58.53
N GLN A 323 -18.74 -24.88 58.89
CA GLN A 323 -19.92 -24.40 59.64
C GLN A 323 -20.84 -23.54 58.75
N VAL A 324 -22.18 -23.63 58.74
CA VAL A 324 -23.21 -24.38 59.46
C VAL A 324 -24.53 -23.99 58.77
N ALA A 325 -25.45 -24.95 58.57
CA ALA A 325 -26.92 -24.86 58.51
C ALA A 325 -27.56 -23.88 57.49
N SER A 326 -28.78 -24.06 56.99
CA SER A 326 -29.95 -24.66 57.62
C SER A 326 -31.07 -24.84 56.58
N THR A 327 -31.78 -25.96 56.73
CA THR A 327 -33.23 -26.17 56.51
C THR A 327 -33.84 -26.18 55.11
N ALA A 328 -34.48 -27.33 54.85
CA ALA A 328 -35.28 -27.75 53.71
C ALA A 328 -36.78 -27.34 53.89
N PRO A 329 -37.78 -28.09 53.39
CA PRO A 329 -38.29 -28.12 52.01
C PRO A 329 -39.81 -27.92 51.94
N THR A 330 -40.38 -27.66 50.76
CA THR A 330 -41.80 -27.98 50.51
C THR A 330 -42.13 -28.29 49.05
N LYS A 331 -42.84 -29.40 48.90
CA LYS A 331 -43.38 -30.13 47.73
C LYS A 331 -44.71 -29.47 47.23
N PRO A 332 -45.57 -30.10 46.38
CA PRO A 332 -45.54 -30.09 44.91
C PRO A 332 -46.95 -29.73 44.31
N SER A 333 -47.13 -29.70 42.99
CA SER A 333 -48.45 -29.84 42.31
C SER A 333 -48.20 -29.85 40.80
N SER A 334 -48.29 -30.96 40.05
CA SER A 334 -49.43 -31.81 39.65
C SER A 334 -50.08 -31.38 38.31
N LEU A 335 -50.46 -32.41 37.53
CA LEU A 335 -51.35 -32.47 36.35
C LEU A 335 -50.63 -32.42 34.98
N ARG A 336 -50.37 -33.60 34.37
CA ARG A 336 -51.22 -34.44 33.46
C ARG A 336 -51.17 -33.93 32.00
N HIS A 337 -50.52 -34.69 31.09
CA HIS A 337 -51.12 -35.59 30.06
C HIS A 337 -52.06 -34.84 29.09
N SER A 338 -51.98 -34.97 27.76
CA SER A 338 -51.73 -36.15 26.92
C SER A 338 -51.47 -35.77 25.44
N GLU A 339 -50.88 -36.73 24.74
CA GLU A 339 -50.63 -36.82 23.29
C GLU A 339 -51.89 -37.05 22.43
N SER A 340 -51.80 -36.72 21.13
CA SER A 340 -52.34 -37.45 19.93
C SER A 340 -52.20 -36.52 18.69
N TYR A 341 -51.36 -36.75 17.65
CA TYR A 341 -51.47 -37.69 16.50
C TYR A 341 -52.91 -37.84 15.98
N ASP A 342 -53.31 -37.11 14.93
CA ASP A 342 -53.24 -37.38 13.44
C ASP A 342 -54.64 -37.81 12.94
N PRO A 343 -54.99 -37.72 11.63
CA PRO A 343 -54.14 -37.75 10.43
C PRO A 343 -54.17 -36.49 9.53
#